data_AF-C5DIR3-F1
#
_entry.id   AF-C5DIR3-F1
#
_cell.length_a   1.000
_cell.length_b   1.000
_cell.length_c   1.000
_cell.angle_alpha   90.00
_cell.angle_beta   90.00
_cell.angle_gamma   90.00
#
_symmetry.space_group_name_H-M   'P 1'
#
loop_
_entity.id
_entity.type
_entity.pdbx_description
1 polymer ?
#
loop_
_entity_poly.entity_id
_entity_poly.type
_entity_poly.pdbx_seq_one_letter_code
_entity_poly.pdbx_strand_id
1 'polypeptide(L)'
;MDTQGSLPIVQCVARARIPTTTGPDIFLHLYANDRDNKEHLAIVFGEDIRSRSLFKRRKNETQQERMVRGAYVGKLFPGRTVADVDENLGLELQFDNDGELRVEEKTTWAKKDTLVRIHSECYTGETAWSARCDCGEQFDRAGKLIALDREGDIVGGSGRGVIVYLRQEGRGIGLGEKLKAYNLQDLGADTVQANLMLQHPADGRDFSLGRAILIDLGIERVRLLTNNPDKVSQVEHPPQLHCVERVPMIPLSWTSDEDGIHSSEIEGYLRTKIERMGHLLQKPLKLHTMENVPASSTTITTHTII
;
A
#
# COMPACT_ATOMS: atom_id res chain seq x y z
N MET A 1 24.74 -13.49 7.55
CA MET A 1 24.65 -12.77 6.28
C MET A 1 23.76 -11.57 6.53
N ASP A 2 24.35 -10.53 7.14
CA ASP A 2 23.68 -9.27 7.51
C ASP A 2 23.94 -8.24 6.41
N THR A 3 23.00 -8.10 5.48
CA THR A 3 22.98 -6.98 4.52
C THR A 3 21.58 -6.36 4.42
N GLN A 4 20.79 -6.38 5.50
CA GLN A 4 19.73 -5.39 5.67
C GLN A 4 20.31 -4.24 6.50
N GLY A 5 20.65 -3.13 5.84
CA GLY A 5 21.00 -1.90 6.55
C GLY A 5 19.91 -1.52 7.55
N SER A 6 20.29 -0.80 8.62
CA SER A 6 19.35 -0.39 9.68
C SER A 6 18.10 0.26 9.09
N LEU A 7 16.93 -0.19 9.55
CA LEU A 7 15.64 0.38 9.18
C LEU A 7 15.65 1.89 9.46
N PRO A 8 15.14 2.73 8.55
CA PRO A 8 15.08 4.17 8.79
C PRO A 8 14.19 4.50 9.98
N ILE A 9 14.53 5.57 10.68
CA ILE A 9 13.71 6.08 11.77
C ILE A 9 12.59 6.92 11.15
N VAL A 10 11.34 6.53 11.41
CA VAL A 10 10.17 7.29 10.98
C VAL A 10 9.36 7.73 12.19
N GLN A 11 8.74 8.90 12.09
CA GLN A 11 7.88 9.45 13.13
C GLN A 11 6.61 10.01 12.51
N CYS A 12 5.45 9.52 12.96
CA CYS A 12 4.18 10.10 12.58
C CYS A 12 3.99 11.43 13.32
N VAL A 13 3.97 12.52 12.54
CA VAL A 13 3.90 13.90 13.02
C VAL A 13 2.46 14.30 13.32
N ALA A 14 1.54 13.92 12.43
CA ALA A 14 0.14 14.28 12.52
C ALA A 14 -0.76 13.21 11.91
N ARG A 15 -2.00 13.12 12.42
CA ARG A 15 -3.09 12.34 11.84
C ARG A 15 -4.36 13.16 11.72
N ALA A 16 -5.08 13.02 10.62
CA ALA A 16 -6.40 13.62 10.44
C ALA A 16 -7.40 12.63 9.82
N ARG A 17 -8.65 12.69 10.27
CA ARG A 17 -9.79 12.03 9.62
C ARG A 17 -10.14 12.79 8.34
N ILE A 18 -10.22 12.08 7.24
CA ILE A 18 -10.69 12.58 5.95
C ILE A 18 -12.00 11.87 5.61
N PRO A 19 -13.14 12.58 5.66
CA PRO A 19 -14.39 12.08 5.11
C PRO A 19 -14.22 11.82 3.62
N THR A 20 -14.64 10.65 3.16
CA THR A 20 -14.64 10.30 1.73
C THR A 20 -16.01 10.57 1.13
N THR A 21 -16.06 10.86 -0.18
CA THR A 21 -17.33 11.02 -0.92
C THR A 21 -18.03 9.69 -1.16
N THR A 22 -17.25 8.61 -1.19
CA THR A 22 -17.69 7.23 -1.39
C THR A 22 -16.86 6.31 -0.50
N GLY A 23 -17.52 5.46 0.29
CA GLY A 23 -16.86 4.51 1.19
C GLY A 23 -16.67 4.99 2.64
N PRO A 24 -15.88 4.25 3.44
CA PRO A 24 -15.62 4.60 4.83
C PRO A 24 -14.69 5.82 4.94
N ASP A 25 -14.71 6.46 6.10
CA ASP A 25 -13.73 7.47 6.45
C ASP A 25 -12.31 6.89 6.41
N ILE A 26 -11.36 7.68 5.93
CA ILE A 26 -9.94 7.34 5.95
C ILE A 26 -9.19 8.27 6.91
N PHE A 27 -8.01 7.84 7.32
CA PHE A 27 -7.11 8.62 8.17
C PHE A 27 -5.78 8.82 7.47
N LEU A 28 -5.39 10.07 7.25
CA LEU A 28 -4.07 10.40 6.76
C LEU A 28 -3.11 10.52 7.93
N HIS A 29 -2.00 9.78 7.86
CA HIS A 29 -0.88 9.87 8.78
C HIS A 29 0.31 10.46 8.04
N LEU A 30 0.84 11.58 8.52
CA LEU A 30 2.00 12.26 7.96
C LEU A 30 3.26 11.83 8.70
N TYR A 31 4.26 11.34 7.98
CA TYR A 31 5.51 10.81 8.50
C TYR A 31 6.70 11.68 8.12
N ALA A 32 7.52 12.01 9.12
CA ALA A 32 8.89 12.48 8.93
C ALA A 32 9.88 11.31 9.07
N ASN A 33 11.08 11.46 8.52
CA ASN A 33 12.10 10.41 8.52
C ASN A 33 13.54 10.95 8.59
N ASP A 34 14.52 10.06 8.78
CA ASP A 34 15.95 10.37 8.87
C ASP A 34 16.77 10.10 7.59
N ARG A 35 16.12 9.65 6.51
CA ARG A 35 16.77 9.33 5.23
C ARG A 35 16.71 10.47 4.22
N ASP A 36 15.61 11.20 4.21
CA ASP A 36 15.41 12.36 3.35
C ASP A 36 14.66 13.48 4.08
N ASN A 37 14.55 14.63 3.43
CA ASN A 37 13.84 15.80 3.95
C ASN A 37 12.37 15.84 3.50
N LYS A 38 11.81 14.71 3.05
CA LYS A 38 10.44 14.63 2.54
C LYS A 38 9.53 14.05 3.60
N GLU A 39 8.32 14.58 3.62
CA GLU A 39 7.24 13.94 4.35
C GLU A 39 6.65 12.82 3.51
N HIS A 40 6.21 11.75 4.15
CA HIS A 40 5.50 10.64 3.51
C HIS A 40 4.13 10.45 4.15
N LEU A 41 3.23 9.76 3.46
CA LEU A 41 1.88 9.58 3.94
C LEU A 41 1.57 8.09 4.12
N ALA A 42 0.77 7.76 5.12
CA ALA A 42 0.00 6.54 5.15
C ALA A 42 -1.49 6.88 5.13
N ILE A 43 -2.18 6.39 4.11
CA ILE A 43 -3.62 6.49 3.95
C ILE A 43 -4.21 5.24 4.57
N VAL A 44 -4.80 5.39 5.76
CA VAL A 44 -5.26 4.29 6.59
C VAL A 44 -6.77 4.19 6.49
N PHE A 45 -7.26 3.02 6.11
CA PHE A 45 -8.67 2.66 6.14
C PHE A 45 -8.93 1.91 7.45
N GLY A 46 -9.95 2.35 8.18
CA GLY A 46 -10.21 1.88 9.54
C GLY A 46 -9.60 2.80 10.60
N GLU A 47 -10.29 2.93 11.73
CA GLU A 47 -9.85 3.75 12.86
C GLU A 47 -8.87 3.01 13.78
N ASP A 48 -8.81 1.68 13.67
CA ASP A 48 -8.15 0.74 14.56
C ASP A 48 -6.67 0.46 14.25
N ILE A 49 -6.16 0.97 13.13
CA ILE A 49 -4.73 0.95 12.79
C ILE A 49 -4.11 2.26 13.28
N ARG A 50 -3.21 2.17 14.27
CA ARG A 50 -2.67 3.32 15.01
C ARG A 50 -1.15 3.32 15.00
N SER A 51 -0.57 4.43 14.58
CA SER A 51 0.87 4.68 14.67
C SER A 51 1.37 4.66 16.12
N ARG A 52 2.39 3.85 16.41
CA ARG A 52 3.07 3.78 17.71
C ARG A 52 3.69 5.13 18.07
N SER A 53 4.49 5.71 17.16
CA SER A 53 5.13 7.01 17.39
C SER A 53 4.13 8.16 17.56
N LEU A 54 2.97 8.09 16.90
CA LEU A 54 1.90 9.05 17.15
C LEU A 54 1.27 8.79 18.51
N PHE A 55 0.78 7.59 18.80
CA PHE A 55 -0.05 7.40 19.99
C PHE A 55 0.73 7.41 21.31
N LYS A 56 2.06 7.18 21.27
CA LYS A 56 2.94 7.29 22.43
C LYS A 56 2.72 8.60 23.19
N ARG A 57 2.52 8.49 24.51
CA ARG A 57 2.37 9.65 25.40
C ARG A 57 3.69 10.38 25.52
N ARG A 58 3.66 11.69 25.36
CA ARG A 58 4.83 12.56 25.53
C ARG A 58 4.82 13.17 26.93
N LYS A 59 6.01 13.43 27.48
CA LYS A 59 6.14 14.08 28.79
C LYS A 59 5.53 15.48 28.73
N ASN A 60 4.69 15.82 29.70
CA ASN A 60 3.99 17.11 29.82
C ASN A 60 3.00 17.43 28.68
N GLU A 61 2.63 16.44 27.86
CA GLU A 61 1.66 16.64 26.79
C GLU A 61 0.23 16.66 27.34
N THR A 62 -0.50 17.70 26.98
CA THR A 62 -1.91 17.89 27.34
C THR A 62 -2.83 17.06 26.43
N GLN A 63 -4.05 16.79 26.91
CA GLN A 63 -5.07 16.14 26.08
C GLN A 63 -5.44 16.96 24.83
N GLN A 64 -5.36 18.29 24.92
CA GLN A 64 -5.59 19.17 23.77
C GLN A 64 -4.50 18.99 22.70
N GLU A 65 -3.23 18.95 23.08
CA GLU A 65 -2.11 18.73 22.14
C GLU A 65 -2.21 17.35 21.47
N ARG A 66 -2.64 16.32 22.21
CA ARG A 66 -2.93 14.98 21.65
C ARG A 66 -4.00 15.03 20.58
N MET A 67 -5.13 15.71 20.85
CA MET A 67 -6.19 15.88 19.87
C MET A 67 -5.71 16.66 18.63
N VAL A 68 -4.95 17.75 18.83
CA VAL A 68 -4.43 18.60 17.74
C VAL A 68 -3.55 17.81 16.78
N ARG A 69 -2.67 16.95 17.27
CA ARG A 69 -1.82 16.12 16.41
C ARG A 69 -2.48 14.82 15.94
N GLY A 70 -3.71 14.53 16.37
CA GLY A 70 -4.49 13.38 15.90
C GLY A 70 -4.36 12.09 16.72
N ALA A 71 -3.73 12.13 17.89
CA ALA A 71 -3.62 11.01 18.82
C ALA A 71 -4.86 10.90 19.73
N TYR A 72 -6.00 10.54 19.13
CA TYR A 72 -7.28 10.37 19.83
C TYR A 72 -8.05 9.14 19.30
N VAL A 73 -9.05 8.72 20.08
CA VAL A 73 -10.01 7.66 19.71
C VAL A 73 -11.39 8.23 19.37
N GLY A 74 -12.10 7.59 18.46
CA GLY A 74 -13.43 7.96 18.00
C GLY A 74 -13.47 9.28 17.23
N LYS A 75 -14.50 10.11 17.46
CA LYS A 75 -14.72 11.34 16.68
C LYS A 75 -14.53 12.62 17.50
N LEU A 76 -13.79 13.58 16.96
CA LEU A 76 -13.67 14.91 17.58
C LEU A 76 -14.97 15.71 17.41
N PHE A 77 -15.31 16.51 18.42
CA PHE A 77 -16.42 17.45 18.42
C PHE A 77 -16.06 18.71 19.22
N PRO A 78 -16.70 19.86 18.95
CA PRO A 78 -16.45 21.08 19.71
C PRO A 78 -16.66 20.88 21.21
N GLY A 79 -15.69 21.31 22.02
CA GLY A 79 -15.73 21.17 23.49
C GLY A 79 -15.23 19.84 24.04
N ARG A 80 -14.74 18.91 23.19
CA ARG A 80 -14.07 17.69 23.67
C ARG A 80 -12.82 18.04 24.47
N THR A 81 -12.62 17.35 25.60
CA THR A 81 -11.50 17.59 26.54
C THR A 81 -10.58 16.40 26.73
N VAL A 82 -11.01 15.18 26.35
CA VAL A 82 -10.27 13.93 26.54
C VAL A 82 -10.04 13.27 25.18
N ALA A 83 -8.78 13.00 24.85
CA ALA A 83 -8.36 12.36 23.61
C ALA A 83 -8.49 10.83 23.65
N ASP A 84 -8.23 10.25 24.83
CA ASP A 84 -8.04 8.80 25.00
C ASP A 84 -9.35 8.03 25.21
N VAL A 85 -10.51 8.71 25.33
CA VAL A 85 -11.83 8.10 25.59
C VAL A 85 -12.86 8.60 24.56
N ASP A 86 -13.67 7.69 24.01
CA ASP A 86 -14.92 7.99 23.32
C ASP A 86 -16.07 7.25 24.02
N GLU A 87 -16.87 7.99 24.79
CA GLU A 87 -17.97 7.44 25.60
C GLU A 87 -19.10 6.87 24.73
N ASN A 88 -19.35 7.45 23.56
CA ASN A 88 -20.43 7.01 22.67
C ASN A 88 -20.13 5.63 22.07
N LEU A 89 -18.86 5.37 21.78
CA LEU A 89 -18.39 4.09 21.24
C LEU A 89 -17.90 3.13 22.34
N GLY A 90 -17.83 3.58 23.59
CA GLY A 90 -17.29 2.81 24.70
C GLY A 90 -15.82 2.41 24.48
N LEU A 91 -15.04 3.30 23.86
CA LEU A 91 -13.63 3.08 23.54
C LEU A 91 -12.75 3.84 24.52
N GLU A 92 -11.71 3.18 25.02
CA GLU A 92 -10.71 3.77 25.91
C GLU A 92 -9.33 3.24 25.55
N LEU A 93 -8.37 4.13 25.32
CA LEU A 93 -6.99 3.77 25.04
C LEU A 93 -6.23 3.52 26.34
N GLN A 94 -5.59 2.36 26.44
CA GLN A 94 -4.75 1.99 27.57
C GLN A 94 -3.27 2.15 27.20
N PHE A 95 -2.46 2.56 28.17
CA PHE A 95 -1.03 2.79 27.98
C PHE A 95 -0.22 2.04 29.03
N ASP A 96 1.01 1.66 28.70
CA ASP A 96 1.96 1.14 29.68
C ASP A 96 2.68 2.27 30.44
N ASN A 97 3.62 1.87 31.30
CA ASN A 97 4.37 2.80 32.15
C ASN A 97 5.32 3.70 31.35
N ASP A 98 5.70 3.28 30.15
CA ASP A 98 6.56 4.02 29.22
C ASP A 98 5.75 4.92 28.27
N GLY A 99 4.42 4.90 28.41
CA GLY A 99 3.48 5.68 27.61
C GLY A 99 3.19 5.08 26.24
N GLU A 100 3.60 3.85 25.97
CA GLU A 100 3.27 3.14 24.73
C GLU A 100 1.80 2.69 24.76
N LEU A 101 1.16 2.72 23.59
CA LEU A 101 -0.21 2.25 23.43
C LEU A 101 -0.26 0.73 23.60
N ARG A 102 -1.11 0.25 24.50
CA ARG A 102 -1.36 -1.19 24.66
C ARG A 102 -2.24 -1.69 23.52
N VAL A 103 -1.86 -2.85 22.99
CA VAL A 103 -2.62 -3.53 21.94
C VAL A 103 -3.85 -4.19 22.55
N GLU A 104 -5.03 -3.70 22.20
CA GLU A 104 -6.31 -4.25 22.66
C GLU A 104 -7.25 -4.52 21.50
N GLU A 105 -8.04 -5.59 21.55
CA GLU A 105 -8.94 -5.99 20.45
C GLU A 105 -10.00 -4.92 20.11
N LYS A 106 -10.44 -4.14 21.10
CA LYS A 106 -11.43 -3.07 20.89
C LYS A 106 -10.85 -1.83 20.23
N THR A 107 -9.56 -1.56 20.45
CA THR A 107 -8.93 -0.27 20.12
C THR A 107 -7.67 -0.45 19.28
N THR A 108 -7.34 -1.64 18.81
CA THR A 108 -6.17 -1.88 17.96
C THR A 108 -6.43 -3.05 17.05
N TRP A 109 -6.04 -2.88 15.79
CA TRP A 109 -6.06 -3.94 14.80
C TRP A 109 -4.90 -4.92 15.03
N ALA A 110 -5.14 -5.94 15.87
CA ALA A 110 -4.04 -6.71 16.47
C ALA A 110 -3.74 -8.09 15.87
N LYS A 111 -4.59 -8.66 14.98
CA LYS A 111 -4.51 -10.12 14.68
C LYS A 111 -4.91 -10.53 13.26
N LYS A 112 -4.97 -9.59 12.31
CA LYS A 112 -5.47 -9.88 10.96
C LYS A 112 -4.51 -9.43 9.89
N ASP A 113 -4.45 -10.25 8.85
CA ASP A 113 -3.67 -10.01 7.65
C ASP A 113 -4.19 -8.72 7.00
N THR A 114 -3.33 -7.70 6.96
CA THR A 114 -3.72 -6.36 6.54
C THR A 114 -3.46 -6.19 5.05
N LEU A 115 -4.46 -5.73 4.31
CA LEU A 115 -4.28 -5.40 2.90
C LEU A 115 -3.50 -4.09 2.77
N VAL A 116 -2.35 -4.14 2.09
CA VAL A 116 -1.41 -3.03 2.01
C VAL A 116 -1.00 -2.75 0.58
N ARG A 117 -0.88 -1.47 0.25
CA ARG A 117 -0.25 -0.99 -0.99
C ARG A 117 0.91 -0.06 -0.64
N ILE A 118 2.10 -0.34 -1.16
CA ILE A 118 3.21 0.64 -1.17
C ILE A 118 3.25 1.32 -2.54
N HIS A 119 2.76 2.56 -2.55
CA HIS A 119 2.64 3.43 -3.71
C HIS A 119 3.80 4.43 -3.74
N SER A 120 4.46 4.55 -4.89
CA SER A 120 5.44 5.62 -5.13
C SER A 120 4.72 6.72 -5.91
N GLU A 121 4.73 7.93 -5.39
CA GLU A 121 4.11 9.13 -5.98
C GLU A 121 4.32 9.21 -7.49
N CYS A 122 3.23 9.45 -8.21
CA CYS A 122 3.20 9.71 -9.63
C CYS A 122 2.18 10.82 -9.94
N TYR A 123 2.59 12.07 -9.77
CA TYR A 123 1.77 13.25 -9.94
C TYR A 123 1.01 13.28 -11.28
N THR A 124 1.71 12.93 -12.37
CA THR A 124 1.09 12.94 -13.71
C THR A 124 0.01 11.88 -13.86
N GLY A 125 0.20 10.68 -13.29
CA GLY A 125 -0.79 9.61 -13.36
C GLY A 125 -1.97 9.84 -12.41
N GLU A 126 -1.70 10.32 -11.20
CA GLU A 126 -2.69 10.45 -10.12
C GLU A 126 -3.51 11.74 -10.22
N THR A 127 -2.88 12.86 -10.60
CA THR A 127 -3.52 14.19 -10.54
C THR A 127 -3.80 14.76 -11.93
N ALA A 128 -2.98 14.43 -12.93
CA ALA A 128 -3.07 15.01 -14.28
C ALA A 128 -3.66 14.06 -15.33
N TRP A 129 -4.34 12.97 -14.89
CA TRP A 129 -5.02 12.00 -15.75
C TRP A 129 -4.14 11.47 -16.91
N SER A 130 -2.84 11.28 -16.65
CA SER A 130 -1.89 10.91 -17.70
C SER A 130 -2.15 9.50 -18.22
N ALA A 131 -2.31 9.38 -19.53
CA ALA A 131 -2.37 8.10 -20.24
C ALA A 131 -0.98 7.48 -20.54
N ARG A 132 0.11 8.05 -20.00
CA ARG A 132 1.49 7.52 -20.19
C ARG A 132 1.84 6.41 -19.21
N CYS A 133 1.06 6.23 -18.14
CA CYS A 133 1.31 5.22 -17.12
C CYS A 133 0.00 4.79 -16.46
N ASP A 134 0.00 3.63 -15.82
CA ASP A 134 -1.12 3.08 -15.06
C ASP A 134 -1.12 3.48 -13.57
N CYS A 135 -0.27 4.42 -13.14
CA CYS A 135 -0.08 4.71 -11.72
C CYS A 135 -1.36 5.23 -11.03
N GLY A 136 -2.10 6.14 -11.67
CA GLY A 136 -3.38 6.64 -11.13
C GLY A 136 -4.40 5.52 -10.96
N GLU A 137 -4.58 4.70 -12.01
CA GLU A 137 -5.46 3.53 -11.97
C GLU A 137 -5.09 2.55 -10.85
N GLN A 138 -3.78 2.27 -10.68
CA GLN A 138 -3.31 1.41 -9.59
C GLN A 138 -3.51 2.03 -8.20
N PHE A 139 -3.47 3.35 -8.07
CA PHE A 139 -3.74 4.04 -6.81
C PHE A 139 -5.22 3.92 -6.43
N ASP A 140 -6.11 4.25 -7.36
CA ASP A 140 -7.56 4.19 -7.16
C ASP A 140 -8.03 2.75 -6.89
N ARG A 141 -7.51 1.78 -7.67
CA ARG A 141 -7.82 0.36 -7.51
C ARG A 141 -7.37 -0.18 -6.15
N ALA A 142 -6.24 0.28 -5.62
CA ALA A 142 -5.80 -0.11 -4.28
C ALA A 142 -6.77 0.38 -3.20
N GLY A 143 -7.22 1.63 -3.28
CA GLY A 143 -8.23 2.18 -2.37
C GLY A 143 -9.55 1.41 -2.45
N LYS A 144 -10.02 1.11 -3.67
CA LYS A 144 -11.24 0.33 -3.91
C LYS A 144 -11.15 -1.08 -3.30
N LEU A 145 -10.06 -1.81 -3.54
CA LEU A 145 -9.87 -3.16 -2.99
C LEU A 145 -9.78 -3.16 -1.46
N ILE A 146 -9.19 -2.14 -0.86
CA ILE A 146 -9.16 -1.99 0.60
C ILE A 146 -10.56 -1.72 1.17
N ALA A 147 -11.36 -0.90 0.49
CA ALA A 147 -12.71 -0.55 0.93
C ALA A 147 -13.72 -1.70 0.81
N LEU A 148 -13.58 -2.57 -0.21
CA LEU A 148 -14.50 -3.67 -0.48
C LEU A 148 -14.18 -4.93 0.31
N ASP A 149 -15.17 -5.80 0.48
CA ASP A 149 -14.98 -7.15 1.03
C ASP A 149 -14.33 -8.10 0.01
N ARG A 150 -14.71 -7.95 -1.27
CA ARG A 150 -14.25 -8.82 -2.36
C ARG A 150 -14.49 -8.17 -3.72
N GLU A 151 -13.62 -8.47 -4.68
CA GLU A 151 -13.83 -8.19 -6.11
C GLU A 151 -13.40 -9.42 -6.92
N GLY A 152 -14.35 -10.12 -7.54
CA GLY A 152 -14.08 -11.42 -8.16
C GLY A 152 -13.50 -12.41 -7.15
N ASP A 153 -12.34 -12.98 -7.45
CA ASP A 153 -11.61 -13.90 -6.56
C ASP A 153 -10.70 -13.19 -5.55
N ILE A 154 -10.55 -11.86 -5.66
CA ILE A 154 -9.68 -11.08 -4.77
C ILE A 154 -10.44 -10.71 -3.51
N VAL A 155 -10.02 -11.26 -2.36
CA VAL A 155 -10.52 -10.84 -1.04
C VAL A 155 -9.98 -9.44 -0.72
N GLY A 156 -10.86 -8.49 -0.49
CA GLY A 156 -10.51 -7.10 -0.19
C GLY A 156 -10.10 -6.88 1.27
N GLY A 157 -10.13 -5.62 1.69
CA GLY A 157 -9.79 -5.18 3.05
C GLY A 157 -10.98 -5.04 4.00
N SER A 158 -12.22 -5.12 3.50
CA SER A 158 -13.44 -4.91 4.29
C SER A 158 -13.42 -3.58 5.06
N GLY A 159 -13.00 -2.51 4.37
CA GLY A 159 -12.84 -1.18 4.95
C GLY A 159 -11.60 -1.01 5.83
N ARG A 160 -10.67 -1.96 5.82
CA ARG A 160 -9.42 -1.92 6.59
C ARG A 160 -8.20 -2.24 5.74
N GLY A 161 -7.18 -1.40 5.87
CA GLY A 161 -5.95 -1.54 5.10
C GLY A 161 -5.18 -0.24 5.02
N VAL A 162 -4.03 -0.27 4.36
CA VAL A 162 -3.12 0.88 4.31
C VAL A 162 -2.56 1.07 2.91
N ILE A 163 -2.59 2.31 2.42
CA ILE A 163 -1.77 2.74 1.29
C ILE A 163 -0.63 3.59 1.85
N VAL A 164 0.59 3.06 1.85
CA VAL A 164 1.78 3.85 2.13
C VAL A 164 2.16 4.60 0.86
N TYR A 165 2.08 5.92 0.91
CA TYR A 165 2.34 6.82 -0.19
C TYR A 165 3.71 7.50 0.02
N LEU A 166 4.71 6.97 -0.69
CA LEU A 166 6.08 7.44 -0.65
C LEU A 166 6.27 8.56 -1.68
N ARG A 167 6.72 9.73 -1.23
CA ARG A 167 6.96 10.92 -2.07
C ARG A 167 8.26 10.83 -2.87
N GLN A 168 8.35 9.76 -3.67
CA GLN A 168 9.50 9.37 -4.47
C GLN A 168 9.17 9.43 -5.97
N GLU A 169 8.71 10.58 -6.42
CA GLU A 169 8.37 10.86 -7.82
C GLU A 169 9.49 10.47 -8.80
N GLY A 170 9.10 9.97 -9.98
CA GLY A 170 10.02 9.63 -11.06
C GLY A 170 10.99 8.49 -10.73
N ARG A 171 10.65 7.61 -9.78
CA ARG A 171 11.59 6.61 -9.22
C ARG A 171 12.76 7.25 -8.45
N GLY A 172 12.49 8.38 -7.78
CA GLY A 172 13.46 9.09 -6.94
C GLY A 172 14.14 10.29 -7.61
N ILE A 173 14.04 10.44 -8.94
CA ILE A 173 14.66 11.57 -9.67
C ILE A 173 13.86 12.88 -9.58
N GLY A 174 12.59 12.81 -9.19
CA GLY A 174 11.70 13.96 -9.07
C GLY A 174 10.93 14.31 -10.36
N LEU A 175 9.93 15.19 -10.21
CA LEU A 175 8.98 15.53 -11.27
C LEU A 175 9.64 16.23 -12.46
N GLY A 176 10.51 17.20 -12.20
CA GLY A 176 11.16 17.99 -13.26
C GLY A 176 11.98 17.11 -14.21
N GLU A 177 12.76 16.18 -13.66
CA GLU A 177 13.56 15.23 -14.44
C GLU A 177 12.70 14.21 -15.18
N LYS A 178 11.61 13.75 -14.57
CA LYS A 178 10.62 12.90 -15.24
C LYS A 178 10.00 13.60 -16.47
N LEU A 179 9.67 14.89 -16.36
CA LEU A 179 9.12 15.65 -17.50
C LEU A 179 10.17 15.82 -18.62
N LYS A 180 11.45 16.05 -18.28
CA LYS A 180 12.53 16.04 -19.28
C LYS A 180 12.66 14.68 -19.97
N ALA A 181 12.58 13.59 -19.22
CA ALA A 181 12.61 12.24 -19.78
C ALA A 181 11.43 11.98 -20.73
N TYR A 182 10.25 12.53 -20.44
CA TYR A 182 9.09 12.50 -21.35
C TYR A 182 9.36 13.25 -22.65
N ASN A 183 9.94 14.45 -22.59
CA ASN A 183 10.30 15.19 -23.80
C ASN A 183 11.30 14.42 -24.67
N LEU A 184 12.30 13.75 -24.06
CA LEU A 184 13.25 12.91 -24.79
C LEU A 184 12.58 11.70 -25.45
N GLN A 185 11.58 11.10 -24.79
CA GLN A 185 10.79 10.01 -25.36
C GLN A 185 9.95 10.48 -26.55
N ASP A 186 9.34 11.66 -26.46
CA ASP A 186 8.58 12.26 -27.56
C ASP A 186 9.48 12.63 -28.74
N LEU A 187 10.78 12.88 -28.49
CA LEU A 187 11.82 13.04 -29.52
C LEU A 187 12.34 11.71 -30.09
N GLY A 188 11.83 10.57 -29.62
CA GLY A 188 12.12 9.24 -30.15
C GLY A 188 13.11 8.39 -29.34
N ALA A 189 13.59 8.86 -28.18
CA ALA A 189 14.43 8.04 -27.31
C ALA A 189 13.59 6.97 -26.60
N ASP A 190 14.11 5.75 -26.46
CA ASP A 190 13.46 4.77 -25.59
C ASP A 190 13.62 5.15 -24.09
N THR A 191 12.83 4.53 -23.21
CA THR A 191 12.85 4.86 -21.77
C THR A 191 14.23 4.67 -21.12
N VAL A 192 15.03 3.71 -21.60
CA VAL A 192 16.38 3.46 -21.07
C VAL A 192 17.34 4.53 -21.59
N GLN A 193 17.28 4.84 -22.89
CA GLN A 193 18.05 5.91 -23.52
C GLN A 193 17.78 7.26 -22.87
N ALA A 194 16.51 7.62 -22.64
CA ALA A 194 16.14 8.88 -21.99
C ALA A 194 16.75 9.00 -20.57
N ASN A 195 16.74 7.91 -19.79
CA ASN A 195 17.37 7.90 -18.46
C ASN A 195 18.90 7.97 -18.53
N LEU A 196 19.53 7.28 -19.49
CA LEU A 196 20.98 7.35 -19.71
C LEU A 196 21.43 8.74 -20.14
N MET A 197 20.68 9.39 -21.03
CA MET A 197 20.95 10.76 -21.49
C MET A 197 20.88 11.77 -20.34
N LEU A 198 20.03 11.51 -19.35
CA LEU A 198 19.89 12.34 -18.15
C LEU A 198 20.77 11.88 -16.97
N GLN A 199 21.59 10.83 -17.15
CA GLN A 199 22.48 10.24 -16.14
C GLN A 199 21.75 9.76 -14.87
N HIS A 200 20.51 9.29 -15.01
CA HIS A 200 19.68 8.85 -13.90
C HIS A 200 19.90 7.37 -13.56
N PRO A 201 19.84 6.97 -12.26
CA PRO A 201 19.81 5.57 -11.88
C PRO A 201 18.51 4.90 -12.37
N ALA A 202 18.56 3.60 -12.67
CA ALA A 202 17.39 2.85 -13.17
C ALA A 202 16.22 2.82 -12.17
N ASP A 203 16.54 2.84 -10.87
CA ASP A 203 15.60 2.94 -9.75
C ASP A 203 16.33 3.50 -8.51
N GLY A 204 15.98 4.71 -8.08
CA GLY A 204 16.54 5.38 -6.90
C GLY A 204 15.64 5.30 -5.67
N ARG A 205 14.61 4.45 -5.68
CA ARG A 205 13.61 4.38 -4.59
C ARG A 205 14.14 3.64 -3.38
N ASP A 206 13.82 4.18 -2.21
CA ASP A 206 14.07 3.52 -0.93
C ASP A 206 12.76 2.94 -0.36
N PHE A 207 12.61 1.63 -0.46
CA PHE A 207 11.46 0.90 0.08
C PHE A 207 11.55 0.66 1.59
N SER A 208 12.71 0.89 2.21
CA SER A 208 12.89 0.72 3.66
C SER A 208 12.01 1.69 4.47
N LEU A 209 11.75 2.88 3.94
CA LEU A 209 10.81 3.85 4.50
C LEU A 209 9.38 3.29 4.57
N GLY A 210 8.95 2.60 3.51
CA GLY A 210 7.64 1.95 3.48
C GLY A 210 7.50 0.88 4.58
N ARG A 211 8.54 0.07 4.79
CA ARG A 211 8.58 -0.92 5.88
C ARG A 211 8.52 -0.26 7.26
N ALA A 212 9.32 0.78 7.47
CA ALA A 212 9.37 1.49 8.74
C ALA A 212 8.01 2.09 9.10
N ILE A 213 7.29 2.66 8.13
CA ILE A 213 5.93 3.18 8.31
C ILE A 213 4.97 2.04 8.70
N LEU A 214 5.01 0.89 8.04
CA LEU A 214 4.14 -0.24 8.37
C LEU A 214 4.39 -0.78 9.79
N ILE A 215 5.66 -0.89 10.18
CA ILE A 215 6.06 -1.33 11.53
C ILE A 215 5.59 -0.32 12.59
N ASP A 216 5.74 0.99 12.30
CA ASP A 216 5.24 2.03 13.18
C ASP A 216 3.70 2.01 13.29
N LEU A 217 2.97 1.68 12.22
CA LEU A 217 1.52 1.45 12.26
C LEU A 217 1.11 0.18 13.03
N GLY A 218 2.06 -0.60 13.54
CA GLY A 218 1.81 -1.84 14.27
C GLY A 218 1.39 -3.01 13.38
N ILE A 219 1.60 -2.92 12.06
CA ILE A 219 1.26 -3.99 11.11
C ILE A 219 2.38 -5.01 11.11
N GLU A 220 2.03 -6.27 11.36
CA GLU A 220 2.99 -7.39 11.36
C GLU A 220 2.80 -8.33 10.16
N ARG A 221 1.57 -8.46 9.65
CA ARG A 221 1.20 -9.41 8.59
C ARG A 221 0.56 -8.69 7.42
N VAL A 222 1.20 -8.76 6.25
CA VAL A 222 0.90 -7.95 5.07
C VAL A 222 0.41 -8.81 3.92
N ARG A 223 -0.78 -8.48 3.40
CA ARG A 223 -1.27 -8.90 2.08
C ARG A 223 -0.93 -7.79 1.10
N LEU A 224 0.11 -7.97 0.29
CA LEU A 224 0.70 -6.89 -0.48
C LEU A 224 0.08 -6.79 -1.88
N LEU A 225 -0.54 -5.64 -2.18
CA LEU A 225 -1.07 -5.28 -3.50
C LEU A 225 0.07 -4.90 -4.47
N THR A 226 0.64 -5.89 -5.17
CA THR A 226 1.76 -5.69 -6.09
C THR A 226 1.82 -6.71 -7.24
N ASN A 227 2.30 -6.24 -8.39
CA ASN A 227 2.75 -7.10 -9.49
C ASN A 227 4.27 -7.21 -9.57
N ASN A 228 5.01 -6.39 -8.82
CA ASN A 228 6.46 -6.45 -8.77
C ASN A 228 6.87 -7.51 -7.73
N PRO A 229 7.51 -8.62 -8.14
CA PRO A 229 7.99 -9.65 -7.21
C PRO A 229 9.08 -9.11 -6.27
N ASP A 230 9.90 -8.14 -6.71
CA ASP A 230 10.93 -7.53 -5.87
C ASP A 230 10.31 -6.76 -4.70
N LYS A 231 9.11 -6.19 -4.87
CA LYS A 231 8.41 -5.54 -3.75
C LYS A 231 8.01 -6.54 -2.66
N VAL A 232 7.74 -7.79 -3.03
CA VAL A 232 7.38 -8.84 -2.07
C VAL A 232 8.58 -9.15 -1.17
N SER A 233 9.76 -9.36 -1.76
CA SER A 233 10.98 -9.63 -1.00
C SER A 233 11.45 -8.41 -0.20
N GLN A 234 11.26 -7.20 -0.74
CA GLN A 234 11.68 -5.96 -0.07
C GLN A 234 10.76 -5.54 1.09
N VAL A 235 9.51 -6.01 1.15
CA VAL A 235 8.61 -5.73 2.29
C VAL A 235 8.96 -6.59 3.50
N GLU A 236 9.50 -7.79 3.31
CA GLU A 236 9.86 -8.70 4.40
C GLU A 236 10.94 -8.07 5.32
N HIS A 237 10.67 -8.07 6.63
CA HIS A 237 11.63 -7.64 7.67
C HIS A 237 11.38 -8.39 8.99
N PRO A 238 11.82 -9.65 9.08
CA PRO A 238 11.61 -10.48 10.26
C PRO A 238 12.40 -9.94 11.47
N PRO A 239 11.85 -10.06 12.69
CA PRO A 239 10.56 -10.67 13.03
C PRO A 239 9.37 -9.68 13.00
N GLN A 240 9.56 -8.45 12.51
CA GLN A 240 8.60 -7.37 12.70
C GLN A 240 7.54 -7.26 11.60
N LEU A 241 7.86 -7.67 10.36
CA LEU A 241 6.98 -7.51 9.20
C LEU A 241 7.10 -8.70 8.26
N HIS A 242 5.96 -9.33 7.96
CA HIS A 242 5.85 -10.52 7.14
C HIS A 242 4.88 -10.32 5.98
N CYS A 243 5.32 -10.59 4.75
CA CYS A 243 4.46 -10.64 3.58
C CYS A 243 3.82 -12.04 3.47
N VAL A 244 2.55 -12.14 3.87
CA VAL A 244 1.82 -13.42 3.97
C VAL A 244 1.10 -13.79 2.69
N GLU A 245 0.80 -12.80 1.84
CA GLU A 245 0.11 -12.98 0.57
C GLU A 245 0.52 -11.88 -0.41
N ARG A 246 0.73 -12.24 -1.67
CA ARG A 246 0.82 -11.27 -2.77
C ARG A 246 -0.54 -11.19 -3.45
N VAL A 247 -1.16 -10.02 -3.39
CA VAL A 247 -2.43 -9.74 -4.07
C VAL A 247 -2.13 -9.05 -5.41
N PRO A 248 -2.56 -9.60 -6.55
CA PRO A 248 -2.27 -9.04 -7.87
C PRO A 248 -3.04 -7.73 -8.11
N MET A 249 -2.40 -6.80 -8.80
CA MET A 249 -2.95 -5.50 -9.22
C MET A 249 -3.15 -5.49 -10.74
N ILE A 250 -4.13 -6.26 -11.22
CA ILE A 250 -4.39 -6.40 -12.66
C ILE A 250 -4.88 -5.04 -13.24
N PRO A 251 -4.31 -4.56 -14.36
CA PRO A 251 -4.81 -3.37 -15.06
C PRO A 251 -6.28 -3.53 -15.46
N LEU A 252 -7.08 -2.48 -15.29
CA LEU A 252 -8.52 -2.50 -15.58
C LEU A 252 -8.78 -2.76 -17.07
N SER A 253 -7.95 -2.19 -17.95
CA SER A 253 -8.00 -2.40 -19.39
C SER A 253 -7.76 -3.84 -19.84
N TRP A 254 -7.36 -4.74 -18.92
CA TRP A 254 -7.22 -6.17 -19.17
C TRP A 254 -8.37 -6.99 -18.59
N THR A 255 -9.26 -6.36 -17.84
CA THR A 255 -10.40 -6.99 -17.15
C THR A 255 -11.75 -6.66 -17.77
N SER A 256 -11.88 -5.50 -18.43
CA SER A 256 -13.02 -5.18 -19.30
C SER A 256 -12.54 -4.33 -20.48
N ASP A 257 -13.21 -4.46 -21.62
CA ASP A 257 -12.92 -3.64 -22.82
C ASP A 257 -13.48 -2.21 -22.70
N GLU A 258 -14.30 -1.94 -21.69
CA GLU A 258 -14.98 -0.65 -21.46
C GLU A 258 -14.36 0.17 -20.31
N ASP A 259 -13.57 -0.43 -19.40
CA ASP A 259 -12.94 0.25 -18.27
C ASP A 259 -11.40 0.30 -18.38
N GLY A 260 -10.82 1.41 -17.92
CA GLY A 260 -9.37 1.59 -17.85
C GLY A 260 -8.81 2.46 -18.98
N ILE A 261 -7.49 2.69 -18.92
CA ILE A 261 -6.81 3.54 -19.92
C ILE A 261 -6.37 2.69 -21.09
N HIS A 262 -6.84 3.02 -22.29
CA HIS A 262 -6.40 2.43 -23.56
C HIS A 262 -5.59 3.46 -24.35
N SER A 263 -4.28 3.27 -24.43
CA SER A 263 -3.38 4.12 -25.23
C SER A 263 -2.16 3.32 -25.70
N SER A 264 -1.57 3.70 -26.83
CA SER A 264 -0.32 3.08 -27.30
C SER A 264 0.83 3.23 -26.29
N GLU A 265 0.82 4.32 -25.54
CA GLU A 265 1.79 4.70 -24.54
C GLU A 265 1.71 3.79 -23.31
N ILE A 266 0.49 3.49 -22.83
CA ILE A 266 0.32 2.58 -21.69
C ILE A 266 0.68 1.14 -22.06
N GLU A 267 0.37 0.71 -23.28
CA GLU A 267 0.76 -0.61 -23.79
C GLU A 267 2.29 -0.76 -23.85
N GLY A 268 2.98 0.24 -24.40
CA GLY A 268 4.45 0.27 -24.43
C GLY A 268 5.07 0.25 -23.02
N TYR A 269 4.46 0.98 -22.08
CA TYR A 269 4.88 1.03 -20.69
C TYR A 269 4.66 -0.30 -19.95
N LEU A 270 3.47 -0.91 -20.08
CA LEU A 270 3.16 -2.22 -19.50
C LEU A 270 4.06 -3.32 -20.07
N ARG A 271 4.31 -3.31 -21.38
CA ARG A 271 5.25 -4.22 -22.03
C ARG A 271 6.64 -4.11 -21.41
N THR A 272 7.14 -2.88 -21.21
CA THR A 272 8.44 -2.64 -20.57
C THR A 272 8.48 -3.21 -19.13
N LYS A 273 7.41 -3.05 -18.34
CA LYS A 273 7.32 -3.63 -16.99
C LYS A 273 7.42 -5.16 -17.00
N ILE A 274 6.81 -5.82 -17.97
CA ILE A 274 6.79 -7.28 -18.08
C ILE A 274 8.13 -7.81 -18.60
N GLU A 275 8.54 -7.35 -19.79
CA GLU A 275 9.66 -7.90 -20.53
C GLU A 275 11.01 -7.51 -19.92
N ARG A 276 11.14 -6.28 -19.42
CA ARG A 276 12.41 -5.73 -18.92
C ARG A 276 12.52 -5.66 -17.41
N MET A 277 11.40 -5.61 -16.69
CA MET A 277 11.38 -5.44 -15.22
C MET A 277 10.73 -6.61 -14.47
N GLY A 278 10.47 -7.74 -15.14
CA GLY A 278 10.03 -8.99 -14.51
C GLY A 278 8.70 -8.92 -13.75
N HIS A 279 7.82 -7.95 -14.06
CA HIS A 279 6.54 -7.85 -13.37
C HIS A 279 5.65 -9.05 -13.70
N LEU A 280 4.98 -9.60 -12.68
CA LEU A 280 4.07 -10.76 -12.77
C LEU A 280 2.70 -10.35 -13.35
N LEU A 281 2.72 -9.76 -14.54
CA LEU A 281 1.55 -9.39 -15.31
C LEU A 281 1.48 -10.31 -16.53
N GLN A 282 0.57 -11.29 -16.50
CA GLN A 282 0.23 -12.10 -17.67
C GLN A 282 -1.17 -11.68 -18.13
N LYS A 283 -1.32 -11.34 -19.42
CA LYS A 283 -2.63 -11.17 -20.08
C LYS A 283 -3.48 -12.41 -19.76
N PRO A 284 -4.75 -12.29 -19.35
CA PRO A 284 -5.35 -13.21 -18.39
C PRO A 284 -5.27 -14.67 -18.84
N LEU A 285 -4.50 -15.46 -18.08
CA LEU A 285 -4.63 -16.90 -18.05
C LEU A 285 -5.70 -17.25 -17.02
N LYS A 286 -6.69 -18.02 -17.45
CA LYS A 286 -7.68 -18.65 -16.57
C LYS A 286 -6.93 -19.30 -15.41
N LEU A 287 -7.25 -18.87 -14.19
CA LEU A 287 -6.80 -19.51 -12.98
C LEU A 287 -7.27 -20.97 -13.05
N HIS A 288 -6.37 -21.90 -13.36
CA HIS A 288 -6.64 -23.31 -13.13
C HIS A 288 -6.73 -23.48 -11.62
N THR A 289 -7.96 -23.44 -11.13
CA THR A 289 -8.33 -24.03 -9.84
C THR A 289 -7.83 -25.46 -9.88
N MET A 290 -6.96 -25.82 -8.94
CA MET A 290 -6.62 -27.22 -8.74
C MET A 290 -7.91 -27.93 -8.31
N GLU A 291 -8.52 -28.67 -9.23
CA GLU A 291 -9.57 -29.62 -8.89
C GLU A 291 -8.96 -30.74 -8.06
N ASN A 292 -9.37 -30.79 -6.80
CA ASN A 292 -9.16 -31.93 -5.94
C ASN A 292 -9.87 -33.15 -6.52
N VAL A 293 -9.12 -34.25 -6.55
CA VAL A 293 -9.52 -35.64 -6.82
C VAL A 293 -10.79 -36.03 -6.07
N PRO A 294 -11.71 -36.80 -6.69
CA PRO A 294 -12.48 -37.80 -5.97
C PRO A 294 -11.90 -39.20 -6.24
N ALA A 295 -11.52 -39.86 -5.14
CA ALA A 295 -11.26 -41.29 -5.14
C ALA A 295 -12.59 -42.07 -5.18
N SER A 296 -12.50 -43.26 -5.78
CA SER A 296 -13.44 -44.40 -5.76
C SER A 296 -14.55 -44.45 -6.83
N SER A 297 -14.47 -45.46 -7.71
CA SER A 297 -15.42 -46.59 -7.66
C SER A 297 -14.91 -47.80 -8.47
N THR A 298 -14.88 -48.90 -7.74
CA THR A 298 -15.05 -50.32 -8.08
C THR A 298 -15.54 -50.70 -9.49
N THR A 299 -14.85 -51.68 -10.09
CA THR A 299 -15.25 -52.80 -10.97
C THR A 299 -16.34 -52.62 -12.04
N ILE A 300 -16.06 -53.07 -13.27
CA ILE A 300 -16.74 -54.20 -13.96
C ILE A 300 -15.94 -54.64 -15.21
N THR A 301 -15.81 -55.95 -15.31
CA THR A 301 -15.25 -56.80 -16.36
C THR A 301 -16.00 -56.69 -17.69
N THR A 302 -15.32 -56.70 -18.84
CA THR A 302 -15.73 -57.52 -20.01
C THR A 302 -14.64 -57.63 -21.08
N HIS A 303 -14.50 -58.85 -21.60
CA HIS A 303 -13.58 -59.32 -22.63
C HIS A 303 -13.72 -58.60 -23.99
N THR A 304 -12.68 -58.68 -24.84
CA THR A 304 -12.74 -59.43 -26.12
C THR A 304 -11.35 -59.65 -26.72
N ILE A 305 -11.12 -60.89 -27.11
CA ILE A 305 -10.02 -61.46 -27.88
C ILE A 305 -10.19 -61.09 -29.36
N ILE A 306 -9.16 -60.58 -30.03
CA ILE A 306 -8.57 -61.14 -31.28
C ILE A 306 -7.08 -60.81 -31.25
#